data_AF-A0A3D2HJJ7-F1
#
_entry.id   AF-A0A3D2HJJ7-F1
#
_cell.length_a   1.000
_cell.length_b   1.000
_cell.length_c   1.000
_cell.angle_alpha   90.00
_cell.angle_beta   90.00
_cell.angle_gamma   90.00
#
_symmetry.space_group_name_H-M   'P 1'
#
loop_
_entity.id
_entity.type
_entity.pdbx_description
1 polymer ?
#
loop_
_entity_poly.entity_id
_entity_poly.type
_entity_poly.pdbx_seq_one_letter_code
_entity_poly.pdbx_strand_id
1 'polypeptide(L)'
;MRWCFPSDRPIPQWLTDYLKQQELPHAYLPVLGQLLNQVNPSFNNPKEVEQFLCPSLKKSEAPKNILNLPEAVQCIHTACKTHKRIIVVSDYDVDGVTSMTLMYRFFHYFQLPFTPVFPLRKSEGYGLTDALIDRILKTHAPFDYLVAMDCGTNSTQA
;
A
#
# COMPACT_ATOMS: atom_id res chain seq x y z
N MET A 1 13.88 26.33 11.01
CA MET A 1 13.31 25.14 11.68
C MET A 1 12.20 25.63 12.60
N ARG A 2 10.96 25.15 12.42
CA ARG A 2 9.83 25.53 13.27
C ARG A 2 9.47 24.33 14.14
N TRP A 3 9.51 24.50 15.45
CA TRP A 3 9.00 23.50 16.38
C TRP A 3 7.48 23.56 16.35
N CYS A 4 6.86 22.47 15.91
CA CYS A 4 5.42 22.28 15.98
C CYS A 4 5.17 21.28 17.08
N PHE A 5 4.66 21.77 18.21
CA PHE A 5 4.26 20.89 19.29
C PHE A 5 2.91 20.27 18.98
N PRO A 6 2.70 19.03 19.44
CA PRO A 6 1.41 18.39 19.36
C PRO A 6 0.31 19.27 19.98
N SER A 7 -0.87 19.36 19.36
CA SER A 7 -1.96 20.25 19.83
C SER A 7 -2.34 19.98 21.29
N ASP A 8 -2.71 21.03 22.04
CA ASP A 8 -3.22 20.93 23.43
C ASP A 8 -4.64 20.34 23.50
N ARG A 9 -4.99 19.46 22.56
CA ARG A 9 -6.30 18.83 22.55
C ARG A 9 -6.49 18.08 23.88
N PRO A 10 -7.60 18.30 24.59
CA PRO A 10 -7.93 17.55 25.79
C PRO A 10 -7.95 16.05 25.50
N ILE A 11 -7.25 15.28 26.34
CA ILE A 11 -7.31 13.83 26.32
C ILE A 11 -8.70 13.42 26.85
N PRO A 12 -9.50 12.63 26.11
CA PRO A 12 -10.78 12.18 26.60
C PRO A 12 -10.65 11.40 27.91
N GLN A 13 -11.62 11.58 28.81
CA GLN A 13 -11.61 10.91 30.12
C GLN A 13 -11.58 9.38 29.98
N TRP A 14 -12.36 8.83 29.05
CA TRP A 14 -12.40 7.39 28.78
C TRP A 14 -11.02 6.82 28.40
N LEU A 15 -10.22 7.59 27.65
CA LEU A 15 -8.88 7.18 27.21
C LEU A 15 -7.92 7.21 28.40
N THR A 16 -8.03 8.23 29.25
CA THR A 16 -7.26 8.31 30.49
C THR A 16 -7.56 7.13 31.42
N ASP A 17 -8.84 6.79 31.59
CA ASP A 17 -9.26 5.69 32.44
C ASP A 17 -8.83 4.34 31.90
N TYR A 18 -8.93 4.14 30.57
CA TYR A 18 -8.43 2.96 29.90
C TYR A 18 -6.92 2.77 30.07
N LEU A 19 -6.13 3.83 29.89
CA LEU A 19 -4.67 3.77 30.01
C LEU A 19 -4.22 3.47 31.44
N LYS A 20 -4.95 3.95 32.46
CA LYS A 20 -4.69 3.63 33.87
C LYS A 20 -4.90 2.16 34.22
N GLN A 21 -5.70 1.44 33.44
CA GLN A 21 -5.93 0.00 33.62
C GLN A 21 -4.81 -0.86 33.00
N GLN A 22 -3.92 -0.27 32.19
CA GLN A 22 -2.79 -0.98 31.60
C GLN A 22 -1.64 -1.07 32.61
N GLU A 23 -0.86 -2.14 32.54
CA GLU A 23 0.36 -2.33 33.34
C GLU A 23 1.54 -1.47 32.82
N LEU A 24 1.29 -0.16 32.68
CA LEU A 24 2.26 0.83 32.20
C LEU A 24 2.65 1.78 33.33
N PRO A 25 3.93 2.22 33.41
CA PRO A 25 4.33 3.24 34.37
C PRO A 25 3.48 4.52 34.24
N HIS A 26 2.95 5.02 35.37
CA HIS A 26 2.06 6.18 35.41
C HIS A 26 2.64 7.44 34.74
N ALA A 27 3.97 7.58 34.73
CA ALA A 27 4.67 8.69 34.09
C ALA A 27 4.45 8.76 32.57
N TYR A 28 4.13 7.64 31.91
CA TYR A 28 3.96 7.58 30.46
C TYR A 28 2.52 7.82 29.98
N LEU A 29 1.53 7.69 30.87
CA LEU A 29 0.11 7.75 30.49
C LEU A 29 -0.29 9.09 29.84
N PRO A 30 0.17 10.27 30.32
CA PRO A 30 -0.20 11.53 29.68
C PRO A 30 0.35 11.66 28.26
N VAL A 31 1.61 11.25 28.04
CA VAL A 31 2.26 11.33 26.71
C VAL A 31 1.60 10.34 25.75
N LEU A 32 1.36 9.10 26.18
CA LEU A 32 0.71 8.09 25.36
C LEU A 32 -0.73 8.49 25.01
N GLY A 33 -1.48 9.01 25.98
CA GLY A 33 -2.83 9.54 25.74
C GLY A 33 -2.83 10.68 24.73
N GLN A 34 -1.86 11.59 24.81
CA GLN A 34 -1.74 12.68 23.85
C GLN A 34 -1.43 12.19 22.43
N LEU A 35 -0.49 11.26 22.30
CA LEU A 35 -0.11 10.68 21.01
C LEU A 35 -1.29 9.94 20.37
N LEU A 36 -2.00 9.10 21.12
CA LEU A 36 -3.17 8.37 20.64
C LEU A 36 -4.29 9.31 20.18
N ASN A 37 -4.56 10.37 20.95
CA ASN A 37 -5.58 11.37 20.64
C ASN A 37 -5.25 12.20 19.38
N GLN A 38 -3.98 12.24 18.98
CA GLN A 38 -3.51 12.97 17.80
C GLN A 38 -3.43 12.10 16.55
N VAL A 39 -2.97 10.86 16.72
CA VAL A 39 -2.89 9.90 15.63
C VAL A 39 -4.28 9.62 15.07
N ASN A 40 -5.29 9.44 15.93
CA ASN A 40 -6.67 9.33 15.48
C ASN A 40 -7.67 9.98 16.46
N PRO A 41 -8.11 11.22 16.14
CA PRO A 41 -9.19 11.90 16.84
C PRO A 41 -10.49 11.13 17.03
N SER A 42 -10.77 10.18 16.14
CA SER A 42 -12.06 9.52 16.02
C SER A 42 -12.16 8.30 16.94
N PHE A 43 -11.09 7.92 17.63
CA PHE A 43 -11.16 6.90 18.65
C PHE A 43 -12.19 7.27 19.70
N ASN A 44 -13.13 6.36 19.95
CA ASN A 44 -14.22 6.58 20.90
C ASN A 44 -14.30 5.49 21.98
N ASN A 45 -13.50 4.42 21.87
CA ASN A 45 -13.50 3.33 22.84
C ASN A 45 -12.13 2.61 22.91
N PRO A 46 -11.87 1.85 23.99
CA PRO A 46 -10.65 1.05 24.17
C PRO A 46 -10.33 0.07 23.04
N LYS A 47 -11.35 -0.55 22.45
CA LYS A 47 -11.19 -1.60 21.44
C LYS A 47 -10.58 -1.04 20.16
N GLU A 48 -10.97 0.18 19.76
CA GLU A 48 -10.39 0.86 18.60
C GLU A 48 -8.90 1.18 18.81
N VAL A 49 -8.52 1.61 20.02
CA VAL A 49 -7.11 1.85 20.40
C VAL A 49 -6.31 0.54 20.35
N GLU A 50 -6.84 -0.53 20.94
CA GLU A 50 -6.20 -1.84 20.93
C GLU A 50 -6.01 -2.36 19.49
N GLN A 51 -7.04 -2.23 18.64
CA GLN A 51 -6.97 -2.63 17.24
C GLN A 51 -5.92 -1.85 16.45
N PHE A 52 -5.75 -0.57 16.75
CA PHE A 52 -4.74 0.28 16.11
C PHE A 52 -3.32 -0.10 16.55
N LEU A 53 -3.09 -0.31 17.85
CA LEU A 53 -1.77 -0.63 18.40
C LEU A 53 -1.35 -2.08 18.11
N CYS A 54 -2.30 -2.99 18.03
CA CYS A 54 -2.09 -4.42 17.79
C CYS A 54 -2.84 -4.86 16.52
N PRO A 55 -2.43 -4.38 15.33
CA PRO A 55 -3.09 -4.74 14.09
C PRO A 55 -2.91 -6.24 13.81
N SER A 56 -3.91 -6.85 13.20
CA SER A 56 -3.81 -8.26 12.78
C SER A 56 -4.53 -8.45 11.45
N LEU A 57 -3.94 -9.26 10.56
CA LEU A 57 -4.53 -9.54 9.25
C LEU A 57 -5.94 -10.15 9.34
N LYS A 58 -6.23 -10.92 10.41
CA LYS A 58 -7.56 -11.48 10.67
C LYS A 58 -8.62 -10.42 10.95
N LYS A 59 -8.22 -9.26 11.47
CA LYS A 59 -9.11 -8.13 11.81
C LYS A 59 -9.06 -7.01 10.76
N SER A 60 -8.16 -7.08 9.78
CA SER A 60 -8.09 -6.14 8.66
C SER A 60 -9.31 -6.27 7.75
N GLU A 61 -9.67 -5.19 7.08
CA GLU A 61 -10.70 -5.25 6.04
C GLU A 61 -10.32 -6.24 4.94
N ALA A 62 -11.32 -6.94 4.42
CA ALA A 62 -11.11 -7.88 3.34
C ALA A 62 -10.66 -7.10 2.08
N PRO A 63 -9.57 -7.53 1.40
CA PRO A 63 -9.05 -6.83 0.22
C PRO A 63 -10.08 -6.59 -0.87
N LYS A 64 -11.11 -7.45 -0.98
CA LYS A 64 -12.23 -7.31 -1.93
C LYS A 64 -12.98 -5.98 -1.84
N ASN A 65 -12.83 -5.23 -0.75
CA ASN A 65 -13.43 -3.91 -0.58
C ASN A 65 -12.60 -2.79 -1.22
N ILE A 66 -11.37 -3.07 -1.66
CA ILE A 66 -10.56 -2.13 -2.44
C ILE A 66 -11.28 -1.89 -3.76
N LEU A 67 -11.52 -0.61 -4.07
CA LEU A 67 -12.20 -0.18 -5.28
C LEU A 67 -11.56 -0.83 -6.52
N ASN A 68 -12.40 -1.40 -7.38
CA ASN A 68 -12.02 -2.08 -8.63
C ASN A 68 -11.09 -3.31 -8.49
N LEU A 69 -10.80 -3.77 -7.26
CA LEU A 69 -9.96 -4.96 -7.08
C LEU A 69 -10.59 -6.24 -7.65
N PRO A 70 -11.89 -6.53 -7.46
CA PRO A 70 -12.51 -7.72 -8.05
C PRO A 70 -12.36 -7.77 -9.58
N GLU A 71 -12.50 -6.63 -10.24
CA GLU A 71 -12.34 -6.47 -11.69
C GLU A 71 -10.89 -6.70 -12.12
N ALA A 72 -9.92 -6.12 -11.40
CA ALA A 72 -8.50 -6.34 -11.66
C ALA A 72 -8.11 -7.83 -11.49
N VAL A 73 -8.62 -8.49 -10.44
CA VAL A 73 -8.43 -9.93 -10.22
C VAL A 73 -9.02 -10.73 -11.37
N GLN A 74 -10.22 -10.38 -11.86
CA GLN A 74 -10.85 -11.06 -12.98
C GLN A 74 -10.06 -10.87 -14.29
N CYS A 75 -9.48 -9.69 -14.54
CA CYS A 75 -8.60 -9.44 -15.68
C CYS A 75 -7.37 -10.35 -15.62
N ILE A 76 -6.64 -10.38 -14.50
CA ILE A 76 -5.46 -11.24 -14.34
C ILE A 76 -5.85 -12.71 -14.45
N HIS A 77 -6.93 -13.14 -13.80
CA HIS A 77 -7.40 -14.51 -13.87
C HIS A 77 -7.77 -14.94 -15.30
N THR A 78 -8.44 -14.08 -16.07
CA THR A 78 -8.74 -14.32 -17.48
C THR A 78 -7.45 -14.40 -18.30
N ALA A 79 -6.49 -13.50 -18.04
CA ALA A 79 -5.20 -13.50 -18.71
C ALA A 79 -4.42 -14.80 -18.47
N CYS A 80 -4.42 -15.29 -17.22
CA CYS A 80 -3.83 -16.56 -16.83
C CYS A 80 -4.47 -17.73 -17.58
N LYS A 81 -5.82 -17.79 -17.63
CA LYS A 81 -6.56 -18.88 -18.29
C LYS A 81 -6.41 -18.92 -19.80
N THR A 82 -6.18 -17.76 -20.42
CA THR A 82 -6.15 -17.62 -21.88
C THR A 82 -4.74 -17.35 -22.42
N HIS A 83 -3.72 -17.55 -21.60
CA HIS A 83 -2.30 -17.34 -21.93
C HIS A 83 -2.01 -15.97 -22.55
N LYS A 84 -2.69 -14.95 -22.04
CA LYS A 84 -2.51 -13.56 -22.47
C LYS A 84 -1.18 -13.03 -21.97
N ARG A 85 -0.57 -12.11 -22.74
CA ARG A 85 0.72 -11.53 -22.40
C ARG A 85 0.53 -10.38 -21.43
N ILE A 86 1.23 -10.46 -20.29
CA ILE A 86 1.19 -9.47 -19.21
C ILE A 86 2.56 -8.82 -19.07
N ILE A 87 2.58 -7.50 -19.09
CA ILE A 87 3.72 -6.70 -18.63
C ILE A 87 3.41 -6.20 -17.23
N VAL A 88 4.33 -6.39 -16.29
CA VAL A 88 4.24 -5.83 -14.95
C VAL A 88 5.28 -4.72 -14.85
N VAL A 89 4.82 -3.52 -14.55
CA VAL A 89 5.67 -2.34 -14.31
C VAL A 89 5.74 -2.10 -12.82
N SER A 90 6.91 -1.79 -12.29
CA SER A 90 7.03 -1.32 -10.91
C SER A 90 8.07 -0.23 -10.76
N ASP A 91 7.94 0.58 -9.71
CA ASP A 91 9.01 1.49 -9.34
C ASP A 91 10.23 0.75 -8.77
N TYR A 92 11.38 1.43 -8.72
CA TYR A 92 12.67 0.86 -8.39
C TYR A 92 13.06 1.05 -6.92
N ASP A 93 12.21 1.66 -6.09
CA ASP A 93 12.43 1.71 -4.66
C ASP A 93 12.14 0.36 -3.98
N VAL A 94 12.26 0.33 -2.65
CA VAL A 94 12.11 -0.92 -1.89
C VAL A 94 10.69 -1.48 -2.03
N ASP A 95 9.65 -0.66 -1.96
CA ASP A 95 8.26 -1.12 -1.99
C ASP A 95 7.91 -1.65 -3.40
N GLY A 96 8.40 -0.99 -4.45
CA GLY A 96 8.24 -1.44 -5.83
C GLY A 96 8.97 -2.74 -6.15
N VAL A 97 10.25 -2.85 -5.77
CA VAL A 97 11.03 -4.09 -5.97
C VAL A 97 10.43 -5.27 -5.20
N THR A 98 9.92 -5.04 -3.99
CA THR A 98 9.28 -6.09 -3.18
C THR A 98 7.96 -6.52 -3.82
N SER A 99 7.17 -5.57 -4.33
CA SER A 99 5.92 -5.83 -5.06
C SER A 99 6.14 -6.63 -6.34
N MET A 100 7.15 -6.25 -7.15
CA MET A 100 7.54 -7.00 -8.34
C MET A 100 7.98 -8.42 -7.99
N THR A 101 8.74 -8.59 -6.91
CA THR A 101 9.20 -9.90 -6.46
C THR A 101 8.01 -10.79 -6.06
N LEU A 102 6.99 -10.25 -5.40
CA LEU A 102 5.78 -10.98 -5.07
C LEU A 102 5.03 -11.43 -6.34
N MET A 103 4.88 -10.54 -7.33
CA MET A 103 4.28 -10.89 -8.63
C MET A 103 5.10 -11.95 -9.36
N TYR A 104 6.43 -11.83 -9.35
CA TYR A 104 7.31 -12.83 -9.95
C TYR A 104 7.09 -14.21 -9.35
N ARG A 105 7.07 -14.30 -8.01
CA ARG A 105 6.81 -15.58 -7.31
C ARG A 105 5.44 -16.15 -7.63
N PHE A 106 4.42 -15.31 -7.72
CA PHE A 106 3.06 -15.71 -8.09
C PHE A 106 3.02 -16.30 -9.51
N PHE A 107 3.44 -15.54 -10.52
CA PHE A 107 3.40 -16.00 -11.91
C PHE A 107 4.30 -17.21 -12.15
N HIS A 108 5.48 -17.25 -11.52
CA HIS A 108 6.39 -18.39 -11.60
C HIS A 108 5.77 -19.67 -11.00
N TYR A 109 5.11 -19.57 -9.84
CA TYR A 109 4.44 -20.71 -9.21
C TYR A 109 3.37 -21.32 -10.13
N PHE A 110 2.61 -20.49 -10.84
CA PHE A 110 1.61 -20.93 -11.82
C PHE A 110 2.18 -21.22 -13.22
N GLN A 111 3.50 -21.13 -13.41
CA GLN A 111 4.19 -21.33 -14.69
C GLN A 111 3.64 -20.44 -15.82
N LEU A 112 3.26 -19.21 -15.47
CA LEU A 112 2.69 -18.25 -16.39
C LEU A 112 3.76 -17.26 -16.86
N PRO A 113 3.83 -16.95 -18.16
CA PRO A 113 4.78 -15.98 -18.67
C PRO A 113 4.33 -14.56 -18.32
N PHE A 114 5.25 -13.75 -17.80
CA PHE A 114 5.08 -12.31 -17.67
C PHE A 114 6.41 -11.60 -17.86
N THR A 115 6.36 -10.30 -18.19
CA THR A 115 7.57 -9.47 -18.38
C THR A 115 7.65 -8.41 -17.28
N PRO A 116 8.64 -8.48 -16.37
CA PRO A 116 8.89 -7.41 -15.41
C PRO A 116 9.59 -6.22 -16.08
N VAL A 117 9.17 -5.00 -15.76
CA VAL A 117 9.77 -3.76 -16.26
C VAL A 117 9.90 -2.75 -15.12
N PHE A 118 11.06 -2.11 -15.05
CA PHE A 118 11.32 -0.97 -14.16
C PHE A 118 11.65 0.28 -15.00
N PRO A 119 11.34 1.50 -14.52
CA PRO A 119 11.79 2.73 -15.16
C PRO A 119 13.30 2.91 -15.02
N LEU A 120 13.91 3.45 -16.08
CA LEU A 120 15.29 3.91 -16.06
C LEU A 120 15.35 5.28 -15.38
N ARG A 121 15.64 5.30 -14.07
CA ARG A 121 15.59 6.50 -13.21
C ARG A 121 16.15 7.78 -13.84
N LYS A 122 17.29 7.72 -14.52
CA LYS A 122 17.95 8.91 -15.09
C LYS A 122 17.26 9.47 -16.34
N SER A 123 16.68 8.60 -17.18
CA SER A 123 16.14 8.96 -18.48
C SER A 123 14.61 8.97 -18.53
N GLU A 124 13.97 8.20 -17.67
CA GLU A 124 12.51 7.97 -17.68
C GLU A 124 11.81 8.48 -16.43
N GLY A 125 12.55 8.82 -15.36
CA GLY A 125 11.98 9.32 -14.12
C GLY A 125 11.47 8.23 -13.19
N TYR A 126 10.40 8.54 -12.44
CA TYR A 126 9.79 7.69 -11.40
C TYR A 126 8.40 7.23 -11.83
N GLY A 127 8.07 5.97 -11.56
CA GLY A 127 6.75 5.40 -11.84
C GLY A 127 6.41 5.23 -13.32
N LEU A 128 5.12 5.34 -13.66
CA LEU A 128 4.58 5.08 -14.99
C LEU A 128 4.58 6.35 -15.84
N THR A 129 5.68 6.58 -16.57
CA THR A 129 5.88 7.77 -17.42
C THR A 129 5.69 7.47 -18.91
N ASP A 130 5.41 8.50 -19.71
CA ASP A 130 5.28 8.36 -21.17
C ASP A 130 6.53 7.76 -21.79
N ALA A 131 7.72 8.17 -21.34
CA ALA A 131 8.99 7.63 -21.82
C ALA A 131 9.12 6.12 -21.55
N LEU A 132 8.65 5.66 -20.39
CA LEU A 132 8.61 4.25 -20.04
C LEU A 132 7.61 3.49 -20.92
N ILE A 133 6.38 4.01 -21.06
CA ILE A 133 5.35 3.42 -21.91
C ILE A 133 5.83 3.33 -23.36
N ASP A 134 6.42 4.40 -23.89
CA ASP A 134 7.01 4.45 -25.22
C ASP A 134 8.07 3.37 -25.41
N ARG A 135 8.98 3.20 -24.44
CA ARG A 135 9.97 2.15 -24.48
C ARG A 135 9.28 0.79 -24.50
N ILE A 136 8.32 0.57 -23.61
CA ILE A 136 7.59 -0.70 -23.52
C ILE A 136 6.95 -1.07 -24.86
N LEU A 137 6.24 -0.13 -25.48
CA LEU A 137 5.56 -0.32 -26.77
C LEU A 137 6.55 -0.54 -27.93
N LYS A 138 7.76 0.03 -27.86
CA LYS A 138 8.80 -0.13 -28.90
C LYS A 138 9.63 -1.41 -28.74
N THR A 139 9.90 -1.85 -27.51
CA THR A 139 10.88 -2.92 -27.23
C THR A 139 10.26 -4.27 -26.94
N HIS A 140 8.99 -4.33 -26.54
CA HIS A 140 8.31 -5.59 -26.25
C HIS A 140 7.35 -5.99 -27.36
N ALA A 141 7.12 -7.29 -27.50
CA ALA A 141 6.05 -7.79 -28.35
C ALA A 141 4.70 -7.24 -27.85
N PRO A 142 3.66 -7.17 -28.72
CA PRO A 142 2.35 -6.72 -28.30
C PRO A 142 1.89 -7.45 -27.03
N PHE A 143 1.18 -6.79 -26.14
CA PHE A 143 0.71 -7.38 -24.89
C PHE A 143 -0.77 -7.05 -24.70
N ASP A 144 -1.43 -7.84 -23.86
CA ASP A 144 -2.86 -7.70 -23.63
C ASP A 144 -3.15 -6.88 -22.36
N TYR A 145 -2.25 -6.96 -21.36
CA TYR A 145 -2.41 -6.27 -20.09
C TYR A 145 -1.08 -5.67 -19.61
N LEU A 146 -1.19 -4.47 -19.03
CA LEU A 146 -0.13 -3.84 -18.24
C LEU A 146 -0.62 -3.70 -16.79
N VAL A 147 0.18 -4.16 -15.84
CA VAL A 147 -0.10 -4.07 -14.41
C VAL A 147 0.96 -3.19 -13.77
N ALA A 148 0.56 -2.05 -13.21
CA ALA A 148 1.45 -1.16 -12.47
C ALA A 148 1.45 -1.52 -10.98
N MET A 149 2.63 -1.65 -10.40
CA MET A 149 2.87 -1.97 -8.98
C MET A 149 3.65 -0.82 -8.35
N ASP A 150 3.14 -0.29 -7.23
CA ASP A 150 3.77 0.83 -6.51
C ASP A 150 3.99 2.11 -7.36
N CYS A 151 3.15 2.30 -8.38
CA CYS A 151 3.15 3.48 -9.23
C CYS A 151 1.82 3.65 -9.99
N GLY A 152 1.68 4.75 -10.74
CA GLY A 152 0.60 4.92 -11.72
C GLY A 152 -0.65 5.66 -11.22
N THR A 153 -0.85 5.83 -9.91
CA THR A 153 -2.03 6.54 -9.37
C THR A 153 -2.16 8.00 -9.82
N ASN A 154 -1.03 8.65 -10.11
CA ASN A 154 -0.99 10.03 -10.64
C ASN A 154 -0.73 10.08 -12.16
N SER A 155 -0.64 8.94 -12.83
CA SER A 155 -0.40 8.84 -14.28
C SER A 155 -1.72 8.91 -15.04
N THR A 156 -2.27 10.13 -15.16
CA THR A 156 -3.62 10.38 -15.72
C THR A 156 -3.63 10.61 -17.23
N GLN A 157 -2.46 10.79 -17.83
CA GLN A 157 -2.27 10.86 -19.27
C GLN A 157 -1.69 9.51 -19.71
N ALA A 158 -2.51 8.68 -20.34
CA ALA A 158 -2.11 7.44 -21.00
C ALA A 158 -2.95 7.29 -22.26
#